data_AF-A0A6I2VW11-F1
#
_entry.id   AF-A0A6I2VW11-F1
#
_cell.length_a   1.000
_cell.length_b   1.000
_cell.length_c   1.000
_cell.angle_alpha   90.00
_cell.angle_beta   90.00
_cell.angle_gamma   90.00
#
_symmetry.space_group_name_H-M   'P 1'
#
loop_
_entity.id
_entity.type
_entity.pdbx_description
1 polymer ?
#
loop_
_entity_poly.entity_id
_entity_poly.type
_entity_poly.pdbx_seq_one_letter_code
_entity_poly.pdbx_strand_id
1 'polypeptide(L)'
;MPFSVRQRTASVNGVELVVNESGDVGAPLIVLAHGFPETAHSWRHQMIPLAEAGYHVIAPDQRGYGHSSAPRNVDAYGTAHLAADLLGLAEQAGHDKAIYVGHDWGALLLWDLCRLHPDRVRAGVAASVPFTNWPMAPIDLMQARYGDRYFYILYFQRPNEAEEELDRDVADTMAKVLWGASSAAVSNPLFFTTSELPAMADTTFLTGRASPPPLPWSWLSQKEFDTYVREFSHSGFFGPVSWYRNMNTNYENTHRIPV
;
A
#
# COMPACT_ATOMS: atom_id res chain seq x y z
N MET A 1 17.36 23.03 -15.31
CA MET A 1 15.90 22.96 -15.43
C MET A 1 15.37 22.40 -14.12
N PRO A 2 14.24 22.87 -13.57
CA PRO A 2 13.64 22.21 -12.41
C PRO A 2 13.25 20.77 -12.79
N PHE A 3 13.37 19.84 -11.83
CA PHE A 3 12.94 18.46 -12.05
C PHE A 3 11.43 18.41 -12.26
N SER A 4 10.98 17.42 -13.03
CA SER A 4 9.57 17.08 -13.22
C SER A 4 9.38 15.58 -13.06
N VAL A 5 8.15 15.16 -12.77
CA VAL A 5 7.79 13.75 -12.76
C VAL A 5 7.46 13.30 -14.18
N ARG A 6 8.13 12.25 -14.64
CA ARG A 6 7.86 11.57 -15.90
C ARG A 6 7.24 10.22 -15.60
N GLN A 7 6.32 9.77 -16.45
CA GLN A 7 5.71 8.46 -16.31
C GLN A 7 6.18 7.55 -17.44
N ARG A 8 6.42 6.27 -17.11
CA ARG A 8 6.68 5.20 -18.08
C ARG A 8 6.02 3.91 -17.63
N THR A 9 5.82 2.99 -18.56
CA THR A 9 5.45 1.61 -18.23
C THR A 9 6.72 0.75 -18.23
N ALA A 10 6.81 -0.17 -17.28
CA ALA A 10 7.94 -1.08 -17.10
C ALA A 10 7.47 -2.53 -17.03
N SER A 11 7.98 -3.36 -17.94
CA SER A 11 7.83 -4.82 -17.87
C SER A 11 8.82 -5.38 -16.84
N VAL A 12 8.35 -5.88 -15.70
CA VAL A 12 9.18 -6.40 -14.62
C VAL A 12 8.49 -7.58 -13.96
N ASN A 13 9.24 -8.65 -13.66
CA ASN A 13 8.71 -9.81 -12.92
C ASN A 13 7.37 -10.37 -13.49
N GLY A 14 7.26 -10.39 -14.82
CA GLY A 14 6.07 -10.89 -15.53
C GLY A 14 4.83 -9.99 -15.47
N VAL A 15 4.97 -8.74 -14.99
CA VAL A 15 3.90 -7.73 -14.94
C VAL A 15 4.34 -6.42 -15.59
N GLU A 16 3.37 -5.65 -16.07
CA GLU A 16 3.56 -4.25 -16.46
C GLU A 16 3.22 -3.34 -15.28
N LEU A 17 4.15 -2.47 -14.90
CA LEU A 17 3.95 -1.45 -13.86
C LEU A 17 4.05 -0.05 -14.44
N VAL A 18 3.12 0.83 -14.05
CA VAL A 18 3.23 2.27 -14.30
C VAL A 18 4.15 2.89 -13.27
N VAL A 19 5.25 3.49 -13.73
CA VAL A 19 6.31 4.03 -12.89
C VAL A 19 6.41 5.53 -13.09
N ASN A 20 6.32 6.27 -11.99
CA ASN A 20 6.59 7.69 -11.94
C ASN A 20 8.05 7.89 -11.54
N GLU A 21 8.78 8.71 -12.27
CA GLU A 21 10.24 8.84 -12.16
C GLU A 21 10.68 10.31 -12.21
N SER A 22 11.63 10.68 -11.36
CA SER A 22 12.25 12.01 -11.33
C SER A 22 13.70 11.94 -10.83
N GLY A 23 14.45 13.01 -11.01
CA GLY A 23 15.89 13.04 -10.72
C GLY A 23 16.76 12.56 -11.89
N ASP A 24 18.08 12.64 -11.69
CA ASP A 24 19.07 12.26 -12.69
C ASP A 24 19.35 10.75 -12.65
N VAL A 25 19.25 10.10 -13.81
CA VAL A 25 19.62 8.68 -13.95
C VAL A 25 21.10 8.49 -13.59
N GLY A 26 21.38 7.50 -12.74
CA GLY A 26 22.73 7.22 -12.21
C GLY A 26 23.03 7.86 -10.85
N ALA A 27 22.21 8.81 -10.38
CA ALA A 27 22.23 9.26 -8.99
C ALA A 27 21.76 8.14 -8.03
N PRO A 28 22.07 8.17 -6.72
CA PRO A 28 21.58 7.16 -5.80
C PRO A 28 20.06 7.00 -5.85
N LEU A 29 19.58 5.75 -5.93
CA LEU A 29 18.18 5.44 -6.14
C LEU A 29 17.37 5.41 -4.83
N ILE A 30 16.20 6.05 -4.86
CA ILE A 30 15.12 5.90 -3.89
C ILE A 30 13.91 5.29 -4.60
N VAL A 31 13.38 4.19 -4.05
CA VAL A 31 12.14 3.55 -4.48
C VAL A 31 11.06 3.81 -3.44
N LEU A 32 9.95 4.43 -3.87
CA LEU A 32 8.82 4.81 -3.02
C LEU A 32 7.66 3.82 -3.21
N ALA A 33 7.32 3.06 -2.16
CA ALA A 33 6.25 2.07 -2.13
C ALA A 33 5.05 2.60 -1.32
N HIS A 34 3.94 2.86 -2.01
CA HIS A 34 2.68 3.30 -1.38
C HIS A 34 1.97 2.13 -0.65
N GLY A 35 0.86 2.41 0.05
CA GLY A 35 0.03 1.39 0.69
C GLY A 35 -1.41 1.34 0.17
N PHE A 36 -2.34 0.98 1.06
CA PHE A 36 -3.75 0.79 0.78
C PHE A 36 -4.62 1.93 1.37
N PRO A 37 -5.65 2.42 0.64
CA PRO A 37 -5.85 2.37 -0.80
C PRO A 37 -5.19 3.61 -1.45
N GLU A 38 -3.94 3.46 -1.85
CA GLU A 38 -3.14 4.56 -2.41
C GLU A 38 -2.63 4.23 -3.82
N THR A 39 -1.90 5.17 -4.41
CA THR A 39 -1.15 4.98 -5.66
C THR A 39 0.20 5.71 -5.55
N ALA A 40 1.02 5.70 -6.60
CA ALA A 40 2.22 6.55 -6.64
C ALA A 40 1.91 8.04 -6.42
N HIS A 41 0.67 8.48 -6.66
CA HIS A 41 0.23 9.85 -6.40
C HIS A 41 0.35 10.28 -4.92
N SER A 42 0.36 9.34 -3.98
CA SER A 42 0.60 9.62 -2.57
C SER A 42 1.98 10.25 -2.32
N TRP A 43 2.95 9.97 -3.19
CA TRP A 43 4.32 10.46 -3.08
C TRP A 43 4.59 11.79 -3.78
N ARG A 44 3.56 12.45 -4.33
CA ARG A 44 3.69 13.69 -5.12
C ARG A 44 4.45 14.82 -4.42
N HIS A 45 4.43 14.87 -3.09
CA HIS A 45 5.15 15.88 -2.31
C HIS A 45 6.59 15.47 -1.96
N GLN A 46 6.96 14.20 -2.17
CA GLN A 46 8.30 13.68 -1.88
C GLN A 46 9.15 13.58 -3.14
N MET A 47 8.56 13.25 -4.30
CA MET A 47 9.31 12.98 -5.52
C MET A 47 10.22 14.13 -5.96
N ILE A 48 9.68 15.34 -6.09
CA ILE A 48 10.48 16.50 -6.54
C ILE A 48 11.52 16.93 -5.50
N PRO A 49 11.19 17.10 -4.20
CA PRO A 49 12.20 17.47 -3.22
C PRO A 49 13.34 16.44 -3.07
N LEU A 50 13.04 15.14 -3.20
CA LEU A 50 14.08 14.10 -3.19
C LEU A 50 14.95 14.15 -4.45
N ALA A 51 14.36 14.42 -5.62
CA ALA A 51 15.12 14.63 -6.85
C ALA A 51 16.05 15.85 -6.75
N GLU A 52 15.54 16.98 -6.23
CA GLU A 52 16.32 18.20 -5.97
C GLU A 52 17.42 17.99 -4.93
N ALA A 53 17.24 17.05 -4.01
CA ALA A 53 18.27 16.62 -3.06
C ALA A 53 19.36 15.71 -3.69
N GLY A 54 19.30 15.45 -5.00
CA GLY A 54 20.32 14.71 -5.74
C GLY A 54 20.10 13.20 -5.82
N TYR A 55 18.85 12.74 -5.67
CA TYR A 55 18.50 11.32 -5.82
C TYR A 55 17.80 11.04 -7.14
N HIS A 56 17.98 9.84 -7.67
CA HIS A 56 17.07 9.26 -8.65
C HIS A 56 15.89 8.68 -7.88
N VAL A 57 14.66 9.04 -8.22
CA VAL A 57 13.46 8.65 -7.46
C VAL A 57 12.46 7.96 -8.38
N ILE A 58 12.03 6.76 -8.01
CA ILE A 58 10.95 6.04 -8.68
C ILE A 58 9.81 5.71 -7.71
N ALA A 59 8.58 5.84 -8.18
CA ALA A 59 7.35 5.50 -7.46
C ALA A 59 6.41 4.75 -8.41
N PRO A 60 6.35 3.40 -8.35
CA PRO A 60 5.38 2.64 -9.13
C PRO A 60 3.98 2.74 -8.53
N ASP A 61 2.98 2.72 -9.39
CA ASP A 61 1.71 2.11 -9.01
C ASP A 61 2.01 0.62 -8.86
N GLN A 62 1.90 0.09 -7.65
CA GLN A 62 2.31 -1.28 -7.39
C GLN A 62 1.32 -2.28 -7.99
N ARG A 63 1.71 -3.56 -8.09
CA ARG A 63 0.87 -4.63 -8.65
C ARG A 63 -0.53 -4.61 -8.02
N GLY A 64 -1.54 -4.51 -8.87
CA GLY A 64 -2.96 -4.41 -8.47
C GLY A 64 -3.51 -3.00 -8.39
N TYR A 65 -2.70 -1.95 -8.51
CA TYR A 65 -3.15 -0.56 -8.34
C TYR A 65 -3.10 0.23 -9.64
N GLY A 66 -4.01 1.19 -9.77
CA GLY A 66 -4.05 2.16 -10.86
C GLY A 66 -4.07 1.50 -12.24
N HIS A 67 -3.09 1.84 -13.07
CA HIS A 67 -2.95 1.27 -14.42
C HIS A 67 -1.86 0.19 -14.51
N SER A 68 -1.30 -0.23 -13.38
CA SER A 68 -0.42 -1.39 -13.30
C SER A 68 -1.20 -2.70 -13.41
N SER A 69 -0.50 -3.77 -13.77
CA SER A 69 -1.09 -5.10 -13.91
C SER A 69 -1.80 -5.52 -12.63
N ALA A 70 -3.03 -6.04 -12.77
CA ALA A 70 -3.87 -6.54 -11.69
C ALA A 70 -4.28 -8.01 -11.96
N PRO A 71 -3.36 -8.99 -11.79
CA PRO A 71 -3.69 -10.39 -12.00
C PRO A 71 -4.87 -10.84 -11.13
N ARG A 72 -5.83 -11.60 -11.68
CA ARG A 72 -7.00 -12.09 -10.92
C ARG A 72 -6.72 -13.32 -10.04
N ASN A 73 -5.45 -13.54 -9.68
CA ASN A 73 -5.02 -14.60 -8.77
C ASN A 73 -4.52 -13.98 -7.46
N VAL A 74 -5.09 -14.40 -6.34
CA VAL A 74 -4.72 -13.89 -4.99
C VAL A 74 -3.25 -14.16 -4.69
N ASP A 75 -2.71 -15.32 -5.06
CA ASP A 75 -1.32 -15.69 -4.75
C ASP A 75 -0.28 -14.82 -5.46
N ALA A 76 -0.70 -14.05 -6.47
CA ALA A 76 0.17 -13.10 -7.18
C ALA A 76 0.53 -11.87 -6.33
N TYR A 77 -0.04 -11.71 -5.13
CA TYR A 77 0.10 -10.51 -4.29
C TYR A 77 0.88 -10.74 -2.98
N GLY A 78 1.53 -11.90 -2.82
CA GLY A 78 2.46 -12.14 -1.72
C GLY A 78 3.70 -11.24 -1.78
N THR A 79 4.28 -10.88 -0.63
CA THR A 79 5.37 -9.90 -0.51
C THR A 79 6.63 -10.32 -1.26
N ALA A 80 6.86 -11.62 -1.49
CA ALA A 80 7.95 -12.10 -2.35
C ALA A 80 7.81 -11.60 -3.80
N HIS A 81 6.60 -11.65 -4.36
CA HIS A 81 6.34 -11.14 -5.71
C HIS A 81 6.45 -9.61 -5.76
N LEU A 82 5.87 -8.93 -4.77
CA LEU A 82 5.90 -7.47 -4.68
C LEU A 82 7.32 -6.94 -4.46
N ALA A 83 8.15 -7.65 -3.69
CA ALA A 83 9.56 -7.31 -3.51
C ALA A 83 10.35 -7.50 -4.80
N ALA A 84 10.11 -8.60 -5.52
CA ALA A 84 10.73 -8.84 -6.82
C ALA A 84 10.36 -7.77 -7.86
N ASP A 85 9.14 -7.23 -7.81
CA ASP A 85 8.74 -6.08 -8.63
C ASP A 85 9.63 -4.86 -8.34
N LEU A 86 9.77 -4.45 -7.07
CA LEU A 86 10.58 -3.29 -6.69
C LEU A 86 12.08 -3.48 -6.96
N LEU A 87 12.61 -4.67 -6.68
CA LEU A 87 14.00 -5.03 -6.96
C LEU A 87 14.30 -5.00 -8.47
N GLY A 88 13.39 -5.57 -9.28
CA GLY A 88 13.54 -5.54 -10.74
C GLY A 88 13.48 -4.13 -11.32
N LEU A 89 12.65 -3.24 -10.75
CA LEU A 89 12.66 -1.83 -11.13
C LEU A 89 13.98 -1.14 -10.79
N ALA A 90 14.57 -1.45 -9.62
CA ALA A 90 15.88 -0.94 -9.23
C ALA A 90 17.00 -1.45 -10.17
N GLU A 91 16.96 -2.72 -10.56
CA GLU A 91 17.89 -3.31 -11.53
C GLU A 91 17.78 -2.65 -12.91
N GLN A 92 16.56 -2.44 -13.40
CA GLN A 92 16.33 -1.73 -14.67
C GLN A 92 16.81 -0.28 -14.64
N ALA A 93 16.77 0.36 -13.46
CA ALA A 93 17.36 1.68 -13.24
C ALA A 93 18.89 1.66 -13.12
N GLY A 94 19.54 0.49 -13.18
CA GLY A 94 20.98 0.32 -13.12
C GLY A 94 21.54 0.24 -11.70
N HIS A 95 20.72 -0.11 -10.70
CA HIS A 95 21.11 -0.13 -9.29
C HIS A 95 21.01 -1.51 -8.66
N ASP A 96 22.14 -2.04 -8.22
CA ASP A 96 22.19 -3.26 -7.40
C ASP A 96 21.64 -3.02 -5.99
N LYS A 97 21.79 -1.81 -5.44
CA LYS A 97 21.25 -1.42 -4.13
C LYS A 97 20.53 -0.08 -4.22
N ALA A 98 19.41 0.03 -3.50
CA ALA A 98 18.63 1.26 -3.42
C ALA A 98 18.19 1.55 -1.98
N ILE A 99 17.72 2.77 -1.76
CA ILE A 99 16.97 3.14 -0.57
C ILE A 99 15.49 2.86 -0.85
N TYR A 100 14.80 2.23 0.08
CA TYR A 100 13.38 1.92 -0.06
C TYR A 100 12.59 2.67 1.01
N VAL A 101 11.50 3.32 0.59
CA VAL A 101 10.61 4.07 1.47
C VAL A 101 9.21 3.47 1.35
N GLY A 102 8.60 3.11 2.48
CA GLY A 102 7.30 2.46 2.51
C GLY A 102 6.30 3.19 3.40
N HIS A 103 5.04 3.28 2.97
CA HIS A 103 3.91 3.72 3.78
C HIS A 103 2.81 2.64 3.82
N ASP A 104 2.18 2.43 4.98
CA ASP A 104 1.13 1.42 5.18
C ASP A 104 1.57 0.02 4.68
N TRP A 105 0.94 -0.56 3.66
CA TRP A 105 1.36 -1.83 3.05
C TRP A 105 2.73 -1.77 2.40
N GLY A 106 3.12 -0.61 1.86
CA GLY A 106 4.48 -0.39 1.39
C GLY A 106 5.51 -0.49 2.51
N ALA A 107 5.15 -0.15 3.75
CA ALA A 107 6.02 -0.36 4.91
C ALA A 107 6.09 -1.84 5.32
N LEU A 108 4.98 -2.58 5.30
CA LEU A 108 5.01 -4.04 5.50
C LEU A 108 5.87 -4.74 4.45
N LEU A 109 5.72 -4.37 3.18
CA LEU A 109 6.55 -4.85 2.09
C LEU A 109 8.03 -4.51 2.30
N LEU A 110 8.34 -3.27 2.70
CA LEU A 110 9.70 -2.86 3.01
C LEU A 110 10.36 -3.75 4.08
N TRP A 111 9.62 -4.10 5.15
CA TRP A 111 10.16 -4.96 6.20
C TRP A 111 10.50 -6.36 5.69
N ASP A 112 9.64 -6.95 4.86
CA ASP A 112 9.92 -8.25 4.24
C ASP A 112 11.07 -8.15 3.24
N LEU A 113 11.13 -7.08 2.44
CA LEU A 113 12.22 -6.83 1.48
C LEU A 113 13.57 -6.72 2.19
N CYS A 114 13.65 -5.99 3.30
CA CYS A 114 14.87 -5.90 4.13
C CYS A 114 15.33 -7.26 4.67
N ARG A 115 14.39 -8.16 5.00
CA ARG A 115 14.69 -9.49 5.57
C ARG A 115 15.04 -10.52 4.51
N LEU A 116 14.34 -10.49 3.38
CA LEU A 116 14.54 -11.41 2.26
C LEU A 116 15.77 -11.05 1.41
N HIS A 117 16.06 -9.75 1.29
CA HIS A 117 17.10 -9.23 0.40
C HIS A 117 17.95 -8.13 1.06
N PRO A 118 18.55 -8.39 2.25
CA PRO A 118 19.34 -7.38 2.97
C PRO A 118 20.50 -6.84 2.11
N ASP A 119 21.04 -7.67 1.23
CA ASP A 119 22.15 -7.31 0.34
C ASP A 119 21.76 -6.25 -0.70
N ARG A 120 20.46 -6.10 -0.99
CA ARG A 120 19.89 -5.19 -2.00
C ARG A 120 19.38 -3.88 -1.40
N VAL A 121 19.30 -3.78 -0.07
CA VAL A 121 18.80 -2.60 0.63
C VAL A 121 19.97 -1.78 1.18
N ARG A 122 20.09 -0.54 0.73
CA ARG A 122 21.05 0.42 1.29
C ARG A 122 20.54 1.03 2.59
N ALA A 123 19.26 1.39 2.62
CA ALA A 123 18.55 1.90 3.79
C ALA A 123 17.04 1.71 3.60
N GLY A 124 16.30 1.62 4.71
CA GLY A 124 14.83 1.56 4.72
C GLY A 124 14.23 2.70 5.53
N VAL A 125 13.17 3.32 5.02
CA VAL A 125 12.37 4.33 5.74
C VAL A 125 10.92 3.90 5.74
N ALA A 126 10.36 3.58 6.91
CA ALA A 126 8.97 3.16 7.05
C ALA A 126 8.13 4.25 7.73
N ALA A 127 6.91 4.45 7.24
CA ALA A 127 5.91 5.31 7.83
C ALA A 127 4.61 4.53 8.11
N SER A 128 3.88 4.94 9.15
CA SER A 128 2.64 4.31 9.65
C SER A 128 2.84 2.94 10.35
N VAL A 129 3.40 1.94 9.66
CA VAL A 129 3.38 0.55 10.14
C VAL A 129 4.77 0.11 10.65
N PRO A 130 4.95 -0.16 11.96
CA PRO A 130 6.22 -0.64 12.49
C PRO A 130 6.46 -2.11 12.15
N PHE A 131 7.73 -2.53 12.22
CA PHE A 131 8.08 -3.94 12.14
C PHE A 131 7.38 -4.71 13.28
N THR A 132 6.76 -5.84 12.93
CA THR A 132 6.08 -6.73 13.88
C THR A 132 6.65 -8.13 13.75
N ASN A 133 7.26 -8.63 14.83
CA ASN A 133 7.64 -10.04 14.92
C ASN A 133 6.43 -10.88 15.36
N TRP A 134 5.72 -11.45 14.38
CA TRP A 134 4.47 -12.17 14.63
C TRP A 134 4.72 -13.49 15.39
N PRO A 135 4.04 -13.74 16.53
CA PRO A 135 4.22 -14.96 17.30
C PRO A 135 3.61 -16.22 16.64
N MET A 136 2.68 -16.02 15.70
CA MET A 136 2.04 -17.03 14.86
C MET A 136 1.54 -16.35 13.57
N ALA A 137 0.91 -17.10 12.66
CA ALA A 137 0.37 -16.55 11.43
C ALA A 137 -0.59 -15.36 11.70
N PRO A 138 -0.45 -14.19 11.03
CA PRO A 138 -1.14 -12.96 11.42
C PRO A 138 -2.67 -13.06 11.41
N ILE A 139 -3.25 -13.72 10.40
CA ILE A 139 -4.70 -13.88 10.29
C ILE A 139 -5.22 -14.78 11.42
N ASP A 140 -4.48 -15.84 11.74
CA ASP A 140 -4.85 -16.76 12.82
C ASP A 140 -4.80 -16.05 14.18
N LEU A 141 -3.79 -15.21 14.41
CA LEU A 141 -3.67 -14.39 15.60
C LEU A 141 -4.83 -13.39 15.72
N MET A 142 -5.20 -12.74 14.62
CA MET A 142 -6.32 -11.80 14.57
C MET A 142 -7.64 -12.54 14.83
N GLN A 143 -7.84 -13.71 14.22
CA GLN A 143 -9.03 -14.54 14.44
C GLN A 143 -9.14 -14.97 15.90
N ALA A 144 -8.04 -15.41 16.53
CA ALA A 144 -8.01 -15.76 17.94
C ALA A 144 -8.33 -14.56 18.86
N ARG A 145 -7.92 -13.35 18.47
CA ARG A 145 -8.15 -12.13 19.26
C ARG A 145 -9.57 -11.57 19.11
N TYR A 146 -10.07 -11.48 17.88
CA TYR A 146 -11.34 -10.82 17.57
C TYR A 146 -12.52 -11.79 17.59
N GLY A 147 -12.30 -13.08 17.27
CA GLY A 147 -13.37 -14.07 17.16
C GLY A 147 -14.37 -13.67 16.09
N ASP A 148 -15.66 -13.66 16.45
CA ASP A 148 -16.75 -13.24 15.53
C ASP A 148 -16.96 -11.72 15.50
N ARG A 149 -16.07 -10.94 16.12
CA ARG A 149 -16.16 -9.47 16.14
C ARG A 149 -15.46 -8.85 14.96
N TYR A 150 -15.96 -7.71 14.54
CA TYR A 150 -15.49 -7.01 13.36
C TYR A 150 -14.02 -6.60 13.49
N PHE A 151 -13.23 -6.95 12.49
CA PHE A 151 -11.90 -6.43 12.27
C PHE A 151 -11.62 -6.43 10.77
N TYR A 152 -11.22 -5.28 10.22
CA TYR A 152 -11.22 -5.09 8.77
C TYR A 152 -10.32 -6.05 8.00
N ILE A 153 -9.17 -6.43 8.57
CA ILE A 153 -8.25 -7.39 7.91
C ILE A 153 -8.91 -8.77 7.79
N LEU A 154 -9.68 -9.19 8.81
CA LEU A 154 -10.45 -10.44 8.77
C LEU A 154 -11.60 -10.34 7.77
N TYR A 155 -12.29 -9.20 7.71
CA TYR A 155 -13.31 -8.94 6.69
C TYR A 155 -12.73 -9.03 5.27
N PHE A 156 -11.53 -8.49 5.04
CA PHE A 156 -10.83 -8.57 3.74
C PHE A 156 -10.41 -9.99 3.35
N GLN A 157 -10.39 -10.96 4.29
CA GLN A 157 -10.19 -12.37 3.95
C GLN A 157 -11.40 -12.99 3.24
N ARG A 158 -12.59 -12.39 3.34
CA ARG A 158 -13.82 -12.88 2.70
C ARG A 158 -13.75 -12.56 1.19
N PRO A 159 -13.70 -13.56 0.30
CA PRO A 159 -13.61 -13.31 -1.13
C PRO A 159 -14.84 -12.56 -1.66
N ASN A 160 -14.63 -11.62 -2.57
CA ASN A 160 -15.65 -10.79 -3.25
C ASN A 160 -16.41 -9.78 -2.39
N GLU A 161 -16.61 -10.03 -1.09
CA GLU A 161 -17.42 -9.13 -0.26
C GLU A 161 -16.80 -7.72 -0.11
N ALA A 162 -15.51 -7.66 0.18
CA ALA A 162 -14.80 -6.40 0.31
C ALA A 162 -14.75 -5.65 -1.03
N GLU A 163 -14.46 -6.34 -2.12
CA GLU A 163 -14.45 -5.73 -3.45
C GLU A 163 -15.82 -5.20 -3.83
N GLU A 164 -16.89 -5.99 -3.68
CA GLU A 164 -18.26 -5.57 -4.00
C GLU A 164 -18.71 -4.35 -3.19
N GLU A 165 -18.25 -4.22 -1.94
CA GLU A 165 -18.50 -3.03 -1.13
C GLU A 165 -17.72 -1.81 -1.67
N LEU A 166 -16.42 -1.96 -1.85
CA LEU A 166 -15.51 -0.85 -2.16
C LEU A 166 -15.67 -0.36 -3.62
N ASP A 167 -15.93 -1.27 -4.55
CA ASP A 167 -16.13 -0.97 -5.98
C ASP A 167 -17.51 -0.34 -6.26
N ARG A 168 -18.48 -0.45 -5.34
CA ARG A 168 -19.86 0.04 -5.54
C ARG A 168 -19.92 1.55 -5.75
N ASP A 169 -19.16 2.29 -4.95
CA ASP A 169 -18.99 3.73 -5.07
C ASP A 169 -17.55 4.07 -4.68
N VAL A 170 -16.68 4.10 -5.70
CA VAL A 170 -15.24 4.36 -5.50
C VAL A 170 -15.01 5.74 -4.91
N ALA A 171 -15.82 6.74 -5.28
CA ALA A 171 -15.67 8.10 -4.75
C ALA A 171 -16.02 8.15 -3.26
N ASP A 172 -17.16 7.58 -2.85
CA ASP A 172 -17.53 7.50 -1.44
C ASP A 172 -16.53 6.67 -0.62
N THR A 173 -16.08 5.54 -1.19
CA THR A 173 -15.04 4.68 -0.58
C THR A 173 -13.76 5.46 -0.33
N MET A 174 -13.18 6.07 -1.37
CA MET A 174 -11.95 6.85 -1.25
C MET A 174 -12.13 8.01 -0.27
N ALA A 175 -13.27 8.70 -0.30
CA ALA A 175 -13.53 9.83 0.59
C ALA A 175 -13.58 9.39 2.06
N LYS A 176 -14.34 8.32 2.38
CA LYS A 176 -14.46 7.79 3.74
C LYS A 176 -13.15 7.21 4.28
N VAL A 177 -12.37 6.57 3.42
CA VAL A 177 -11.10 5.94 3.85
C VAL A 177 -10.02 6.99 4.06
N LEU A 178 -9.79 7.87 3.10
CA LEU A 178 -8.78 8.93 3.20
C LEU A 178 -9.10 9.92 4.32
N TRP A 179 -10.36 10.35 4.45
CA TRP A 179 -10.76 11.22 5.56
C TRP A 179 -10.68 10.50 6.90
N GLY A 180 -11.23 9.29 7.00
CA GLY A 180 -11.28 8.53 8.25
C GLY A 180 -9.90 8.17 8.82
N ALA A 181 -8.88 8.05 7.96
CA ALA A 181 -7.50 7.85 8.37
C ALA A 181 -6.75 9.16 8.69
N SER A 182 -7.34 10.33 8.41
CA SER A 182 -6.70 11.62 8.64
C SER A 182 -6.76 12.06 10.09
N SER A 183 -5.79 12.88 10.51
CA SER A 183 -5.78 13.50 11.85
C SER A 183 -7.00 14.41 12.11
N ALA A 184 -7.71 14.84 11.05
CA ALA A 184 -8.92 15.66 11.18
C ALA A 184 -10.15 14.84 11.58
N ALA A 185 -10.18 13.55 11.25
CA ALA A 185 -11.26 12.64 11.64
C ALA A 185 -10.98 11.94 12.97
N VAL A 186 -9.71 11.69 13.30
CA VAL A 186 -9.31 11.01 14.53
C VAL A 186 -9.32 12.00 15.70
N SER A 187 -10.47 12.15 16.36
CA SER A 187 -10.61 12.92 17.61
C SER A 187 -10.27 12.11 18.86
N ASN A 188 -10.19 10.78 18.76
CA ASN A 188 -9.75 9.90 19.83
C ASN A 188 -8.78 8.85 19.28
N PRO A 189 -7.46 9.05 19.42
CA PRO A 189 -6.50 8.03 19.05
C PRO A 189 -6.59 6.95 20.13
N LEU A 190 -6.76 5.69 19.70
CA LEU A 190 -6.57 4.47 20.48
C LEU A 190 -7.87 3.73 20.90
N PHE A 191 -8.05 2.58 20.23
CA PHE A 191 -8.73 1.38 20.69
C PHE A 191 -10.23 1.47 21.00
N PHE A 192 -11.05 1.00 20.07
CA PHE A 192 -12.18 0.18 20.52
C PHE A 192 -11.59 -0.94 21.37
N THR A 193 -11.99 -1.04 22.64
CA THR A 193 -11.73 -2.28 23.38
C THR A 193 -12.38 -3.41 22.58
N THR A 194 -11.72 -4.56 22.44
CA THR A 194 -12.26 -5.62 21.59
C THR A 194 -13.71 -6.00 21.96
N SER A 195 -14.13 -5.80 23.22
CA SER A 195 -15.49 -6.01 23.72
C SER A 195 -16.57 -5.10 23.13
N GLU A 196 -16.21 -3.94 22.57
CA GLU A 196 -17.17 -2.94 22.06
C GLU A 196 -17.32 -3.00 20.54
N LEU A 197 -16.57 -3.88 19.87
CA LEU A 197 -16.66 -4.04 18.42
C LEU A 197 -17.92 -4.82 18.04
N PRO A 198 -18.63 -4.38 16.98
CA PRO A 198 -19.84 -5.05 16.51
C PRO A 198 -19.53 -6.45 15.95
N ALA A 199 -20.57 -7.25 15.72
CA ALA A 199 -20.43 -8.55 15.10
C ALA A 199 -19.96 -8.42 13.64
N MET A 200 -19.08 -9.31 13.20
CA MET A 200 -18.57 -9.38 11.82
C MET A 200 -19.69 -9.67 10.81
N ALA A 201 -20.71 -10.44 11.21
CA ALA A 201 -21.81 -10.83 10.32
C ALA A 201 -22.61 -9.63 9.78
N ASP A 202 -22.70 -8.56 10.57
CA ASP A 202 -23.54 -7.39 10.28
C ASP A 202 -22.72 -6.12 9.96
N THR A 203 -21.39 -6.24 9.88
CA THR A 203 -20.49 -5.09 9.75
C THR A 203 -19.53 -5.25 8.57
N THR A 204 -19.48 -4.23 7.72
CA THR A 204 -18.58 -4.13 6.57
C THR A 204 -17.50 -3.05 6.77
N PHE A 205 -16.58 -2.86 5.83
CA PHE A 205 -15.48 -1.89 5.99
C PHE A 205 -15.90 -0.43 6.07
N LEU A 206 -16.97 -0.07 5.36
CA LEU A 206 -17.50 1.28 5.32
C LEU A 206 -18.65 1.49 6.32
N THR A 207 -19.11 0.43 7.00
CA THR A 207 -20.16 0.51 8.02
C THR A 207 -19.74 1.47 9.14
N GLY A 208 -20.61 2.43 9.47
CA GLY A 208 -20.40 3.38 10.57
C GLY A 208 -19.34 4.47 10.30
N ARG A 209 -18.68 4.47 9.14
CA ARG A 209 -17.77 5.56 8.77
C ARG A 209 -18.55 6.83 8.47
N ALA A 210 -18.23 7.90 9.17
CA ALA A 210 -18.85 9.21 8.96
C ALA A 210 -18.59 9.71 7.53
N SER A 211 -19.60 10.34 6.93
CA SER A 211 -19.42 11.09 5.70
C SER A 211 -18.43 12.22 5.93
N PRO A 212 -17.39 12.36 5.09
CA PRO A 212 -16.44 13.45 5.23
C PRO A 212 -17.08 14.80 4.88
N PRO A 213 -16.51 15.92 5.36
CA PRO A 213 -16.89 17.25 4.88
C PRO A 213 -16.56 17.38 3.38
N PRO A 214 -17.25 18.28 2.65
CA PRO A 214 -16.95 18.53 1.25
C PRO A 214 -15.48 18.93 1.02
N LEU A 215 -14.91 18.49 -0.09
CA LEU A 215 -13.60 18.91 -0.57
C LEU A 215 -13.62 20.40 -1.00
N PRO A 216 -12.45 21.09 -1.03
CA PRO A 216 -11.12 20.58 -0.71
C PRO A 216 -10.85 20.51 0.79
N TRP A 217 -10.06 19.52 1.20
CA TRP A 217 -9.47 19.46 2.54
C TRP A 217 -8.15 20.22 2.54
N SER A 218 -7.68 20.65 3.73
CA SER A 218 -6.45 21.46 3.83
C SER A 218 -5.19 20.79 3.26
N TRP A 219 -5.21 19.47 3.12
CA TRP A 219 -4.12 18.64 2.63
C TRP A 219 -4.46 17.87 1.33
N LEU A 220 -5.68 18.01 0.81
CA LEU A 220 -6.12 17.32 -0.40
C LEU A 220 -7.12 18.17 -1.19
N SER A 221 -6.69 18.62 -2.36
CA SER A 221 -7.55 19.31 -3.31
C SER A 221 -8.51 18.34 -4.01
N GLN A 222 -9.58 18.88 -4.61
CA GLN A 222 -10.50 18.09 -5.44
C GLN A 222 -9.76 17.35 -6.57
N LYS A 223 -8.83 18.02 -7.26
CA LYS A 223 -8.09 17.43 -8.38
C LYS A 223 -7.20 16.26 -7.96
N GLU A 224 -6.57 16.34 -6.79
CA GLU A 224 -5.76 15.24 -6.24
C GLU A 224 -6.65 14.08 -5.81
N PHE A 225 -7.79 14.38 -5.17
CA PHE A 225 -8.79 13.37 -4.84
C PHE A 225 -9.33 12.64 -6.08
N ASP A 226 -9.71 13.38 -7.12
CA ASP A 226 -10.21 12.84 -8.39
C ASP A 226 -9.19 11.93 -9.08
N THR A 227 -7.89 12.12 -8.80
CA THR A 227 -6.85 11.20 -9.28
C THR A 227 -7.01 9.83 -8.65
N TYR A 228 -7.13 9.72 -7.32
CA TYR A 228 -7.38 8.42 -6.68
C TYR A 228 -8.66 7.77 -7.18
N VAL A 229 -9.75 8.53 -7.27
CA VAL A 229 -11.04 8.00 -7.76
C VAL A 229 -10.88 7.42 -9.16
N ARG A 230 -10.23 8.13 -10.08
CA ARG A 230 -9.95 7.62 -11.43
C ARG A 230 -9.11 6.34 -11.41
N GLU A 231 -8.02 6.30 -10.67
CA GLU A 231 -7.12 5.14 -10.62
C GLU A 231 -7.81 3.89 -10.06
N PHE A 232 -8.59 4.04 -8.98
CA PHE A 232 -9.35 2.94 -8.38
C PHE A 232 -10.61 2.58 -9.18
N SER A 233 -11.20 3.51 -9.92
CA SER A 233 -12.30 3.18 -10.84
C SER A 233 -11.83 2.32 -12.02
N HIS A 234 -10.54 2.40 -12.37
CA HIS A 234 -9.92 1.55 -13.37
C HIS A 234 -9.51 0.18 -12.80
N SER A 235 -8.76 0.17 -11.69
CA SER A 235 -8.20 -1.07 -11.13
C SER A 235 -9.19 -1.89 -10.28
N GLY A 236 -10.17 -1.23 -9.68
CA GLY A 236 -10.99 -1.79 -8.61
C GLY A 236 -10.18 -2.15 -7.36
N PHE A 237 -10.84 -2.78 -6.39
CA PHE A 237 -10.21 -3.10 -5.09
C PHE A 237 -9.72 -4.55 -4.94
N PHE A 238 -9.93 -5.43 -5.92
CA PHE A 238 -9.48 -6.84 -5.85
C PHE A 238 -7.98 -6.98 -5.59
N GLY A 239 -7.14 -6.30 -6.38
CA GLY A 239 -5.69 -6.36 -6.22
C GLY A 239 -5.26 -5.84 -4.85
N PRO A 240 -5.62 -4.61 -4.47
CA PRO A 240 -5.31 -4.01 -3.19
C PRO A 240 -5.75 -4.88 -1.98
N VAL A 241 -6.97 -5.43 -2.01
CA VAL A 241 -7.48 -6.33 -0.96
C VAL A 241 -6.72 -7.66 -0.92
N SER A 242 -6.28 -8.17 -2.07
CA SER A 242 -5.54 -9.44 -2.15
C SER A 242 -4.17 -9.40 -1.47
N TRP A 243 -3.59 -8.23 -1.21
CA TRP A 243 -2.37 -8.11 -0.40
C TRP A 243 -2.63 -8.61 1.03
N TYR A 244 -3.77 -8.24 1.62
CA TYR A 244 -4.20 -8.71 2.94
C TYR A 244 -4.44 -10.21 3.00
N ARG A 245 -4.89 -10.81 1.88
CA ARG A 245 -5.16 -12.25 1.80
C ARG A 245 -3.89 -13.11 1.78
N ASN A 246 -2.73 -12.49 1.57
CA ASN A 246 -1.44 -13.16 1.59
C ASN A 246 -0.70 -13.05 2.94
N MET A 247 -1.28 -12.43 3.97
CA MET A 247 -0.55 -12.20 5.24
C MET A 247 -0.02 -13.49 5.89
N ASN A 248 -0.80 -14.57 5.88
CA ASN A 248 -0.33 -15.87 6.40
C ASN A 248 0.77 -16.48 5.51
N THR A 249 0.60 -16.47 4.19
CA THR A 249 1.63 -16.93 3.24
C THR A 249 2.95 -16.14 3.40
N ASN A 250 2.87 -14.82 3.56
CA ASN A 250 4.03 -13.96 3.79
C ASN A 250 4.74 -14.32 5.11
N TYR A 251 3.96 -14.59 6.16
CA TYR A 251 4.50 -15.09 7.42
C TYR A 251 5.21 -16.44 7.24
N GLU A 252 4.60 -17.41 6.57
CA GLU A 252 5.22 -18.73 6.30
C GLU A 252 6.57 -18.61 5.57
N ASN A 253 6.70 -17.62 4.68
CA ASN A 253 7.93 -17.36 3.95
C ASN A 253 9.01 -16.66 4.78
N THR A 254 8.64 -15.86 5.79
CA THR A 254 9.61 -15.01 6.51
C THR A 254 9.80 -15.37 7.98
N HIS A 255 8.93 -16.16 8.62
CA HIS A 255 8.95 -16.38 10.07
C HIS A 255 10.21 -17.07 10.60
N ARG A 256 10.96 -17.75 9.71
CA ARG A 256 12.23 -18.43 10.05
C ARG A 256 13.46 -17.54 9.88
N ILE A 257 13.32 -16.36 9.27
CA ILE A 257 14.41 -15.40 9.10
C ILE A 257 14.63 -14.72 10.45
N PRO A 258 15.86 -14.70 11.00
CA PRO A 258 16.16 -13.99 12.23
C PRO A 258 15.76 -12.51 12.18
N VAL A 259 15.45 -11.93 13.34
CA VAL A 259 15.23 -10.49 13.52
C VAL A 259 16.57 -9.80 13.74
#